data_AF-A0A841T3L5-F1
#
_entry.id   AF-A0A841T3L5-F1
#
_cell.length_a   1.000
_cell.length_b   1.000
_cell.length_c   1.000
_cell.angle_alpha   90.00
_cell.angle_beta   90.00
_cell.angle_gamma   90.00
#
_symmetry.space_group_name_H-M   'P 1'
#
loop_
_entity.id
_entity.type
_entity.pdbx_description
1 polymer ?
#
loop_
_entity_poly.entity_id
_entity_poly.type
_entity_poly.pdbx_seq_one_letter_code
_entity_poly.pdbx_strand_id
1 'polypeptide(L)'
;MRKWKIGGLALAVGLLLSGCAAGEMTGKPEADAAALSGNQVEWAFTQADQHPEQQLVSLIGEAKETLDIAIYSLTYPDIVQAIKDAKARGVGVRLITDKIQSGGKSQKEALKLLGSAGIPMKINSHSGLMHLKMTIVDGAAATTGSFNYSKSASTTNDEIFVIFRNADIARSFEEQFDAMWTDEDRFETIAPTIAMDESKAESRDEEQEEGDAESAAPASCANPEIKGNINSKGDKIYHVPGGAQYERTKAEQMFCTEREAEEAGFRKAQQ
;
A
#
# COMPACT_ATOMS: atom_id res chain seq x y z
N MET A 1 19.39 2.50 -84.02
CA MET A 1 18.21 3.37 -83.85
C MET A 1 17.09 2.57 -83.22
N ARG A 2 16.47 3.09 -82.16
CA ARG A 2 15.36 2.50 -81.39
C ARG A 2 14.19 2.04 -82.28
N LYS A 3 13.49 0.97 -81.86
CA LYS A 3 12.03 0.97 -81.61
C LYS A 3 11.57 -0.34 -80.94
N TRP A 4 10.94 -0.20 -79.78
CA TRP A 4 10.14 -1.22 -79.09
C TRP A 4 8.75 -1.35 -79.74
N LYS A 5 8.16 -2.54 -79.65
CA LYS A 5 6.72 -2.76 -79.48
C LYS A 5 6.46 -4.04 -78.68
N ILE A 6 5.28 -4.05 -78.08
CA ILE A 6 4.82 -4.75 -76.88
C ILE A 6 3.80 -5.83 -77.29
N GLY A 7 3.69 -6.92 -76.51
CA GLY A 7 2.37 -7.43 -76.11
C GLY A 7 1.98 -8.89 -76.45
N GLY A 8 1.64 -9.64 -75.40
CA GLY A 8 0.70 -10.78 -75.35
C GLY A 8 1.33 -12.16 -75.63
N LEU A 9 0.94 -13.28 -75.01
CA LEU A 9 -0.19 -13.65 -74.15
C LEU A 9 0.05 -15.13 -73.73
N ALA A 10 -0.24 -15.55 -72.49
CA ALA A 10 -0.93 -16.81 -72.16
C ALA A 10 -0.94 -17.13 -70.66
N LEU A 11 -2.15 -17.45 -70.18
CA LEU A 11 -2.55 -17.93 -68.87
C LEU A 11 -1.85 -19.23 -68.42
N ALA A 12 -1.65 -19.36 -67.11
CA ALA A 12 -1.76 -20.65 -66.41
C ALA A 12 -2.42 -20.43 -65.03
N VAL A 13 -3.51 -21.18 -64.82
CA VAL A 13 -4.33 -21.24 -63.61
C VAL A 13 -3.61 -22.11 -62.57
N GLY A 14 -3.52 -21.62 -61.33
CA GLY A 14 -3.11 -22.41 -60.17
C GLY A 14 -4.05 -22.15 -59.01
N LEU A 15 -4.95 -23.09 -58.73
CA LEU A 15 -5.68 -23.17 -57.46
C LEU A 15 -4.67 -23.34 -56.32
N LEU A 16 -4.73 -22.48 -55.30
CA LEU A 16 -4.17 -22.77 -53.99
C LEU A 16 -5.31 -22.83 -52.97
N LEU A 17 -5.46 -24.01 -52.41
CA LEU A 17 -6.41 -24.40 -51.38
C LEU A 17 -6.18 -23.61 -50.09
N SER A 18 -7.29 -23.19 -49.50
CA SER A 18 -7.40 -22.72 -48.11
C SER A 18 -6.68 -23.66 -47.14
N GLY A 19 -5.70 -23.11 -46.42
CA GLY A 19 -5.20 -23.65 -45.17
C GLY A 19 -5.41 -22.61 -44.08
N CYS A 20 -6.56 -22.66 -43.40
CA CYS A 20 -6.76 -21.98 -42.12
C CYS A 20 -5.93 -22.72 -41.07
N ALA A 21 -4.72 -22.26 -40.79
CA ALA A 21 -4.05 -22.62 -39.55
C ALA A 21 -4.56 -21.69 -38.45
N ALA A 22 -5.59 -22.14 -37.73
CA ALA A 22 -5.90 -21.61 -36.41
C ALA A 22 -4.78 -22.08 -35.48
N GLY A 23 -3.73 -21.28 -35.35
CA GLY A 23 -2.79 -21.43 -34.26
C GLY A 23 -3.48 -20.97 -32.99
N GLU A 24 -3.72 -21.89 -32.06
CA GLU A 24 -4.05 -21.57 -30.68
C GLU A 24 -2.92 -20.70 -30.11
N MET A 25 -3.15 -19.38 -30.04
CA MET A 25 -2.34 -18.47 -29.24
C MET A 25 -2.75 -18.62 -27.77
N THR A 26 -2.44 -19.76 -27.16
CA THR A 26 -2.44 -19.91 -25.70
C THR A 26 -1.09 -19.41 -25.18
N GLY A 27 -0.90 -18.10 -25.28
CA GLY A 27 0.21 -17.40 -24.66
C GLY A 27 -0.32 -16.06 -24.21
N LYS A 28 -0.53 -15.90 -22.89
CA LYS A 28 -0.69 -14.57 -22.30
C LYS A 28 0.59 -13.81 -22.70
N PRO A 29 0.52 -12.63 -23.32
CA PRO A 29 1.75 -11.88 -23.60
C PRO A 29 2.38 -11.61 -22.24
N GLU A 30 3.49 -12.27 -21.96
CA GLU A 30 4.42 -11.86 -20.92
C GLU A 30 4.79 -10.43 -21.30
N ALA A 31 4.23 -9.47 -20.56
CA ALA A 31 4.62 -8.08 -20.71
C ALA A 31 6.02 -8.01 -20.11
N ASP A 32 7.01 -8.36 -20.93
CA ASP A 32 8.41 -8.10 -20.66
C ASP A 32 8.46 -6.66 -20.18
N ALA A 33 8.88 -6.45 -18.92
CA ALA A 33 8.94 -5.13 -18.32
C ALA A 33 9.85 -4.30 -19.21
N ALA A 34 9.25 -3.54 -20.13
CA ALA A 34 9.92 -3.01 -21.29
C ALA A 34 10.78 -1.83 -20.84
N ALA A 35 11.93 -2.13 -20.26
CA ALA A 35 13.09 -1.27 -20.26
C ALA A 35 13.54 -1.15 -21.72
N LEU A 36 12.90 -0.26 -22.48
CA LEU A 36 13.45 0.24 -23.73
C LEU A 36 14.78 0.91 -23.36
N SER A 37 15.88 0.22 -23.66
CA SER A 37 17.23 0.60 -23.25
C SER A 37 17.54 2.03 -23.73
N GLY A 38 17.63 2.95 -22.77
CA GLY A 38 17.80 4.39 -22.99
C GLY A 38 16.69 5.27 -22.39
N ASN A 39 15.58 4.69 -21.93
CA ASN A 39 14.48 5.48 -21.38
C ASN A 39 14.71 5.88 -19.92
N GLN A 40 14.48 7.16 -19.65
CA GLN A 40 14.41 7.79 -18.32
C GLN A 40 13.11 7.42 -17.58
N VAL A 41 12.35 6.43 -18.07
CA VAL A 41 11.02 6.05 -17.54
C VAL A 41 10.87 4.54 -17.57
N GLU A 42 10.47 3.96 -16.44
CA GLU A 42 10.12 2.55 -16.25
C GLU A 42 8.68 2.46 -15.73
N TRP A 43 8.02 1.31 -15.92
CA TRP A 43 6.69 1.08 -15.38
C TRP A 43 6.43 -0.40 -15.08
N ALA A 44 5.43 -0.65 -14.23
CA ALA A 44 4.95 -1.98 -13.91
C ALA A 44 3.44 -2.00 -13.67
N PHE A 45 2.80 -3.11 -14.04
CA PHE A 45 1.38 -3.41 -13.87
C PHE A 45 1.20 -4.70 -13.07
N THR A 46 0.39 -4.65 -12.02
CA THR A 46 0.23 -5.76 -11.06
C THR A 46 -0.46 -7.00 -11.65
N GLN A 47 -1.33 -6.84 -12.65
CA GLN A 47 -2.03 -7.96 -13.31
C GLN A 47 -1.31 -8.48 -14.59
N ALA A 48 -0.12 -7.96 -14.86
CA ALA A 48 0.71 -8.32 -16.01
C ALA A 48 1.92 -9.20 -15.64
N ASP A 49 1.89 -9.88 -14.48
CA ASP A 49 3.01 -10.65 -13.94
C ASP A 49 4.27 -9.80 -13.69
N GLN A 50 4.05 -8.55 -13.28
CA GLN A 50 5.10 -7.61 -12.89
C GLN A 50 4.98 -7.28 -11.41
N HIS A 51 6.08 -6.87 -10.80
CA HIS A 51 6.21 -6.72 -9.35
C HIS A 51 6.53 -5.26 -8.94
N PRO A 52 5.57 -4.33 -8.97
CA PRO A 52 5.79 -2.95 -8.52
C PRO A 52 6.35 -2.84 -7.10
N GLU A 53 5.95 -3.73 -6.18
CA GLU A 53 6.48 -3.74 -4.82
C GLU A 53 7.99 -4.01 -4.80
N GLN A 54 8.48 -4.92 -5.64
CA GLN A 54 9.91 -5.26 -5.72
C GLN A 54 10.70 -4.13 -6.38
N GLN A 55 10.13 -3.52 -7.44
CA GLN A 55 10.75 -2.36 -8.09
C GLN A 55 10.87 -1.17 -7.14
N LEU A 56 9.82 -0.89 -6.35
CA LEU A 56 9.85 0.17 -5.35
C LEU A 56 10.87 -0.13 -4.23
N VAL A 57 10.91 -1.37 -3.72
CA VAL A 57 11.90 -1.77 -2.70
C VAL A 57 13.33 -1.60 -3.24
N SER A 58 13.58 -2.00 -4.49
CA SER A 58 14.88 -1.80 -5.15
C SER A 58 15.24 -0.32 -5.24
N LEU A 59 14.30 0.52 -5.71
CA LEU A 59 14.50 1.95 -5.86
C LEU A 59 14.80 2.64 -4.51
N ILE A 60 14.10 2.26 -3.44
CA ILE A 60 14.38 2.74 -2.07
C ILE A 60 15.77 2.26 -1.60
N GLY A 61 16.20 1.07 -2.00
CA GLY A 61 17.54 0.54 -1.75
C GLY A 61 18.66 1.34 -2.43
N GLU A 62 18.35 1.98 -3.56
CA GLU A 62 19.30 2.82 -4.29
C GLU A 62 19.61 4.13 -3.55
N ALA A 63 18.65 4.69 -2.80
CA ALA A 63 18.76 5.97 -2.10
C ALA A 63 20.03 6.12 -1.25
N LYS A 64 20.69 7.28 -1.37
CA LYS A 64 21.96 7.63 -0.69
C LYS A 64 21.86 8.87 0.20
N GLU A 65 21.04 9.84 -0.15
CA GLU A 65 20.98 11.15 0.52
C GLU A 65 19.58 11.46 1.03
N THR A 66 18.55 11.39 0.18
CA THR A 66 17.17 11.76 0.53
C THR A 66 16.13 10.76 0.03
N LEU A 67 15.06 10.62 0.79
CA LEU A 67 13.90 9.80 0.45
C LEU A 67 12.62 10.47 0.94
N ASP A 68 11.85 11.04 0.02
CA ASP A 68 10.59 11.70 0.33
C ASP A 68 9.41 10.89 -0.17
N ILE A 69 8.45 10.64 0.71
CA ILE A 69 7.32 9.73 0.42
C ILE A 69 6.00 10.44 0.74
N ALA A 70 5.15 10.61 -0.26
CA ALA A 70 3.76 11.00 -0.07
C ALA A 70 2.85 9.86 -0.53
N ILE A 71 2.31 9.09 0.43
CA ILE A 71 1.55 7.87 0.14
C ILE A 71 0.21 7.81 0.89
N TYR A 72 -0.87 7.56 0.15
CA TYR A 72 -2.22 7.42 0.72
C TYR A 72 -2.32 6.22 1.67
N SER A 73 -1.91 5.03 1.22
CA SER A 73 -1.92 3.82 2.05
C SER A 73 -0.56 3.13 2.08
N LEU A 74 -0.08 2.85 3.29
CA LEU A 74 1.20 2.19 3.58
C LEU A 74 1.02 1.09 4.63
N THR A 75 0.99 -0.16 4.15
CA THR A 75 0.76 -1.36 4.97
C THR A 75 1.61 -2.56 4.55
N TYR A 76 2.36 -2.47 3.44
CA TYR A 76 3.16 -3.57 2.93
C TYR A 76 4.48 -3.73 3.72
N PRO A 77 4.72 -4.86 4.41
CA PRO A 77 5.85 -5.00 5.34
C PRO A 77 7.23 -4.76 4.71
N ASP A 78 7.49 -5.32 3.52
CA ASP A 78 8.81 -5.21 2.89
C ASP A 78 9.12 -3.77 2.47
N ILE A 79 8.10 -2.99 2.07
CA ILE A 79 8.26 -1.57 1.76
C ILE A 79 8.54 -0.78 3.05
N VAL A 80 7.81 -1.06 4.13
CA VAL A 80 8.08 -0.45 5.45
C VAL A 80 9.51 -0.74 5.91
N GLN A 81 9.98 -1.98 5.74
CA GLN A 81 11.34 -2.36 6.09
C GLN A 81 12.38 -1.67 5.21
N ALA A 82 12.17 -1.59 3.90
CA ALA A 82 13.07 -0.88 3.00
C ALA A 82 13.25 0.61 3.37
N ILE A 83 12.16 1.27 3.78
CA ILE A 83 12.19 2.67 4.25
C ILE A 83 13.00 2.78 5.55
N LYS A 84 12.80 1.87 6.51
CA LYS A 84 13.60 1.81 7.74
C LYS A 84 15.08 1.59 7.44
N ASP A 85 15.39 0.69 6.50
CA ASP A 85 16.76 0.41 6.11
C ASP A 85 17.42 1.63 5.45
N ALA A 86 16.69 2.39 4.64
CA ALA A 86 17.17 3.67 4.10
C ALA A 86 17.53 4.65 5.22
N LYS A 87 16.64 4.81 6.21
CA LYS A 87 16.91 5.63 7.39
C LYS A 87 18.14 5.15 8.17
N ALA A 88 18.29 3.84 8.36
CA ALA A 88 19.43 3.23 9.04
C ALA A 88 20.76 3.43 8.30
N ARG A 89 20.74 3.53 6.96
CA ARG A 89 21.90 3.91 6.14
C ARG A 89 22.28 5.39 6.25
N GLY A 90 21.48 6.21 6.93
CA GLY A 90 21.70 7.64 7.08
C GLY A 90 20.97 8.52 6.06
N VAL A 91 20.10 7.93 5.22
CA VAL A 91 19.28 8.69 4.26
C VAL A 91 18.30 9.59 5.02
N GLY A 92 18.17 10.84 4.57
CA GLY A 92 17.16 11.77 5.04
C GLY A 92 15.77 11.36 4.58
N VAL A 93 15.01 10.68 5.44
CA VAL A 93 13.65 10.20 5.12
C VAL A 93 12.58 11.16 5.66
N ARG A 94 11.61 11.54 4.82
CA ARG A 94 10.38 12.26 5.22
C ARG A 94 9.15 11.56 4.66
N LEU A 95 8.05 11.53 5.43
CA LEU A 95 6.82 10.88 4.99
C LEU A 95 5.56 11.70 5.27
N ILE A 96 4.73 11.87 4.25
CA ILE A 96 3.37 12.42 4.36
C ILE A 96 2.38 11.29 4.05
N THR A 97 1.35 11.13 4.88
CA THR A 97 0.28 10.15 4.64
C THR A 97 -1.11 10.74 4.90
N ASP A 98 -2.16 9.96 4.61
CA ASP A 98 -3.53 10.40 4.80
C ASP A 98 -4.01 10.18 6.25
N LYS A 99 -4.67 11.20 6.84
CA LYS A 99 -5.16 11.16 8.22
C LYS A 99 -6.12 10.00 8.47
N ILE A 100 -7.07 9.76 7.56
CA ILE A 100 -8.07 8.70 7.74
C ILE A 100 -7.40 7.34 7.62
N GLN A 101 -6.58 7.14 6.59
CA GLN A 101 -5.82 5.89 6.41
C GLN A 101 -4.87 5.60 7.57
N SER A 102 -4.22 6.63 8.13
CA SER A 102 -3.31 6.49 9.28
C SER A 102 -3.98 5.92 10.53
N GLY A 103 -5.30 6.11 10.68
CA GLY A 103 -6.08 5.56 11.79
C GLY A 103 -6.36 4.06 11.68
N GLY A 104 -6.21 3.46 10.49
CA GLY A 104 -6.43 2.04 10.28
C GLY A 104 -5.37 1.18 10.96
N LYS A 105 -5.77 0.03 11.54
CA LYS A 105 -4.90 -0.85 12.36
C LYS A 105 -3.55 -1.13 11.69
N SER A 106 -3.55 -1.65 10.46
CA SER A 106 -2.32 -2.05 9.78
C SER A 106 -1.40 -0.87 9.47
N GLN A 107 -1.95 0.28 9.06
CA GLN A 107 -1.14 1.46 8.74
C GLN A 107 -0.62 2.12 10.02
N LYS A 108 -1.41 2.12 11.10
CA LYS A 108 -0.95 2.58 12.41
C LYS A 108 0.27 1.78 12.90
N GLU A 109 0.28 0.46 12.72
CA GLU A 109 1.47 -0.36 13.04
C GLU A 109 2.66 -0.05 12.14
N ALA A 110 2.46 0.16 10.84
CA ALA A 110 3.52 0.60 9.94
C ALA A 110 4.11 1.96 10.37
N LEU A 111 3.27 2.93 10.71
CA LEU A 111 3.70 4.25 11.17
C LEU A 111 4.41 4.20 12.52
N LYS A 112 4.01 3.30 13.43
CA LYS A 112 4.77 3.06 14.68
C LYS A 112 6.19 2.57 14.40
N LEU A 113 6.34 1.59 13.51
CA LEU A 113 7.64 1.05 13.13
C LEU A 113 8.55 2.12 12.50
N LEU A 114 8.00 2.95 11.63
CA LEU A 114 8.73 4.07 11.01
C LEU A 114 9.07 5.17 12.02
N GLY A 115 8.12 5.51 12.90
CA GLY A 115 8.34 6.47 13.98
C GLY A 115 9.44 6.03 14.95
N SER A 116 9.51 4.74 15.25
CA SER A 116 10.57 4.15 16.09
C SER A 116 11.96 4.23 15.45
N ALA A 117 12.03 4.28 14.12
CA ALA A 117 13.27 4.52 13.39
C ALA A 117 13.64 6.03 13.32
N GLY A 118 12.88 6.91 13.97
CA GLY A 118 13.12 8.35 13.98
C GLY A 118 12.82 9.03 12.65
N ILE A 119 11.85 8.49 11.90
CA ILE A 119 11.39 9.09 10.64
C ILE A 119 10.34 10.17 10.95
N PRO A 120 10.57 11.45 10.59
CA PRO A 120 9.56 12.49 10.73
C PRO A 120 8.40 12.24 9.77
N MET A 121 7.18 12.45 10.25
CA MET A 121 5.96 12.16 9.49
C MET A 121 4.92 13.27 9.64
N LYS A 122 4.13 13.51 8.59
CA LYS A 122 2.96 14.38 8.61
C LYS A 122 1.70 13.67 8.08
N ILE A 123 0.54 14.15 8.49
CA ILE A 123 -0.77 13.81 7.92
C ILE A 123 -1.51 15.05 7.46
N ASN A 124 -2.48 14.91 6.55
CA ASN A 124 -3.32 16.05 6.17
C ASN A 124 -4.32 16.45 7.28
N SER A 125 -4.47 17.74 7.51
CA SER A 125 -5.47 18.33 8.41
C SER A 125 -6.74 18.76 7.65
N HIS A 126 -6.66 18.96 6.34
CA HIS A 126 -7.79 19.37 5.49
C HIS A 126 -8.85 18.28 5.30
N SER A 127 -10.05 18.65 4.84
CA SER A 127 -11.22 17.76 4.70
C SER A 127 -11.11 16.74 3.56
N GLY A 128 -10.32 17.02 2.52
CA GLY A 128 -10.02 16.07 1.44
C GLY A 128 -9.02 14.98 1.84
N LEU A 129 -8.68 14.10 0.90
CA LEU A 129 -7.69 13.04 1.10
C LEU A 129 -6.28 13.46 0.68
N MET A 130 -5.25 12.99 1.38
CA MET A 130 -3.89 12.97 0.83
C MET A 130 -3.73 11.74 -0.06
N HIS A 131 -4.18 11.83 -1.31
CA HIS A 131 -4.37 10.67 -2.18
C HIS A 131 -3.18 10.36 -3.11
N LEU A 132 -2.03 11.00 -2.90
CA LEU A 132 -0.84 10.76 -3.71
C LEU A 132 -0.27 9.35 -3.48
N LYS A 133 0.46 8.86 -4.48
CA LYS A 133 1.33 7.69 -4.38
C LYS A 133 2.64 8.05 -5.03
N MET A 134 3.52 8.67 -4.25
CA MET A 134 4.74 9.30 -4.74
C MET A 134 5.91 8.99 -3.82
N THR A 135 7.03 8.62 -4.41
CA THR A 135 8.34 8.48 -3.76
C THR A 135 9.37 9.23 -4.59
N ILE A 136 10.23 10.00 -3.96
CA ILE A 136 11.33 10.75 -4.59
C ILE A 136 12.63 10.28 -3.94
N VAL A 137 13.63 9.97 -4.77
CA VAL A 137 14.93 9.45 -4.34
C VAL A 137 16.03 10.39 -4.83
N ASP A 138 16.80 10.94 -3.88
CA ASP A 138 18.01 11.73 -4.10
C ASP A 138 17.86 12.90 -5.09
N GLY A 139 16.65 13.46 -5.24
CA GLY A 139 16.34 14.46 -6.28
C GLY A 139 16.62 14.00 -7.72
N ALA A 140 16.78 12.70 -7.95
CA ALA A 140 17.24 12.10 -9.20
C ALA A 140 16.20 11.16 -9.82
N ALA A 141 15.36 10.54 -9.00
CA ALA A 141 14.25 9.71 -9.46
C ALA A 141 12.96 10.03 -8.69
N ALA A 142 11.83 9.86 -9.35
CA ALA A 142 10.52 10.01 -8.74
C ALA A 142 9.55 8.96 -9.27
N THR A 143 8.59 8.56 -8.44
CA THR A 143 7.57 7.57 -8.80
C THR A 143 6.17 8.17 -8.75
N THR A 144 5.27 7.67 -9.58
CA THR A 144 3.83 7.90 -9.42
C THR A 144 3.02 6.75 -9.99
N GLY A 145 1.70 6.82 -9.85
CA GLY A 145 0.78 5.84 -10.40
C GLY A 145 -0.45 5.69 -9.53
N SER A 146 -1.13 4.54 -9.66
CA SER A 146 -2.25 4.18 -8.80
C SER A 146 -1.80 3.33 -7.60
N PHE A 147 -0.62 2.70 -7.70
CA PHE A 147 -0.10 1.72 -6.74
C PHE A 147 0.07 2.26 -5.32
N ASN A 148 -0.81 1.85 -4.41
CA ASN A 148 -0.62 2.05 -2.97
C ASN A 148 0.39 1.04 -2.40
N TYR A 149 1.04 1.35 -1.28
CA TYR A 149 2.04 0.47 -0.66
C TYR A 149 1.35 -0.54 0.26
N SER A 150 0.47 -1.35 -0.33
CA SER A 150 -0.43 -2.28 0.37
C SER A 150 -0.47 -3.65 -0.28
N LYS A 151 -0.84 -4.68 0.49
CA LYS A 151 -0.91 -6.05 -0.04
C LYS A 151 -1.92 -6.18 -1.18
N SER A 152 -3.09 -5.56 -1.05
CA SER A 152 -4.13 -5.59 -2.09
C SER A 152 -3.68 -4.93 -3.40
N ALA A 153 -2.94 -3.83 -3.32
CA ALA A 153 -2.37 -3.20 -4.52
C ALA A 153 -1.41 -4.17 -5.22
N SER A 154 -0.52 -4.83 -4.47
CA SER A 154 0.45 -5.79 -5.03
C SER A 154 -0.18 -7.07 -5.59
N THR A 155 -1.22 -7.64 -4.96
CA THR A 155 -1.69 -8.98 -5.32
C THR A 155 -3.09 -9.08 -5.92
N THR A 156 -3.90 -8.02 -5.86
CA THR A 156 -5.35 -8.14 -6.14
C THR A 156 -5.86 -7.09 -7.10
N ASN A 157 -5.46 -5.84 -6.94
CA ASN A 157 -5.93 -4.75 -7.79
C ASN A 157 -5.19 -4.70 -9.13
N ASP A 158 -5.82 -4.12 -10.15
CA ASP A 158 -5.15 -3.57 -11.32
C ASP A 158 -4.53 -2.23 -10.97
N GLU A 159 -3.20 -2.17 -10.93
CA GLU A 159 -2.45 -0.96 -10.59
C GLU A 159 -1.38 -0.69 -11.64
N ILE A 160 -1.04 0.58 -11.82
CA ILE A 160 0.16 1.03 -12.52
C ILE A 160 1.12 1.68 -11.53
N PHE A 161 2.40 1.38 -11.69
CA PHE A 161 3.52 2.04 -11.05
C PHE A 161 4.47 2.55 -12.13
N VAL A 162 4.93 3.79 -12.00
CA VAL A 162 5.82 4.45 -12.97
C VAL A 162 7.00 5.03 -12.21
N ILE A 163 8.20 4.79 -12.70
CA ILE A 163 9.45 5.37 -12.20
C ILE A 163 10.00 6.30 -13.27
N PHE A 164 10.25 7.55 -12.91
CA PHE A 164 11.02 8.50 -13.72
C PHE A 164 12.42 8.57 -13.15
N ARG A 165 13.42 8.14 -13.92
CA ARG A 165 14.85 8.33 -13.61
C ARG A 165 15.34 9.61 -14.26
N ASN A 166 14.77 10.74 -13.84
CA ASN A 166 15.02 12.06 -14.42
C ASN A 166 15.02 13.14 -13.32
N ALA A 167 16.12 13.88 -13.22
CA ALA A 167 16.32 14.87 -12.15
C ALA A 167 15.39 16.10 -12.26
N ASP A 168 15.00 16.51 -13.47
CA ASP A 168 14.11 17.65 -13.63
C ASP A 168 12.69 17.31 -13.15
N ILE A 169 12.21 16.10 -13.48
CA ILE A 169 10.93 15.59 -12.97
C ILE A 169 11.00 15.40 -11.45
N ALA A 170 12.06 14.78 -10.95
CA ALA A 170 12.23 14.54 -9.52
C ALA A 170 12.22 15.85 -8.73
N ARG A 171 12.93 16.88 -9.21
CA ARG A 171 12.92 18.22 -8.61
C ARG A 171 11.54 18.86 -8.61
N SER A 172 10.79 18.77 -9.71
CA SER A 172 9.42 19.31 -9.74
C SER A 172 8.49 18.62 -8.74
N PHE A 173 8.66 17.31 -8.52
CA PHE A 173 7.91 16.58 -7.50
C PHE A 173 8.36 16.93 -6.08
N GLU A 174 9.67 17.11 -5.88
CA GLU A 174 10.27 17.55 -4.62
C GLU A 174 9.79 18.96 -4.22
N GLU A 175 9.71 19.91 -5.15
CA GLU A 175 9.13 21.23 -4.91
C GLU A 175 7.68 21.14 -4.39
N GLN A 176 6.88 20.27 -4.99
CA GLN A 176 5.50 20.04 -4.53
C GLN A 176 5.45 19.32 -3.17
N PHE A 177 6.37 18.38 -2.93
CA PHE A 177 6.50 17.72 -1.63
C PHE A 177 6.88 18.73 -0.54
N ASP A 178 7.85 19.59 -0.80
CA ASP A 178 8.32 20.64 0.12
C ASP A 178 7.22 21.66 0.42
N ALA A 179 6.44 22.05 -0.59
CA ALA A 179 5.27 22.90 -0.39
C ALA A 179 4.26 22.25 0.56
N MET A 180 3.99 20.94 0.42
CA MET A 180 3.13 20.20 1.35
C MET A 180 3.78 20.04 2.74
N TRP A 181 5.09 19.80 2.77
CA TRP A 181 5.84 19.55 4.00
C TRP A 181 5.91 20.79 4.89
N THR A 182 5.99 21.98 4.29
CA THR A 182 6.07 23.26 4.99
C THR A 182 4.71 23.94 5.23
N ASP A 183 3.64 23.40 4.66
CA ASP A 183 2.26 23.87 4.86
C ASP A 183 1.68 23.33 6.17
N GLU A 184 1.80 24.13 7.23
CA GLU A 184 1.27 23.83 8.56
C GLU A 184 -0.26 24.02 8.67
N ASP A 185 -0.90 24.65 7.68
CA ASP A 185 -2.36 24.81 7.68
C ASP A 185 -3.05 23.54 7.18
N ARG A 186 -2.46 22.88 6.18
CA ARG A 186 -3.00 21.70 5.51
C ARG A 186 -2.40 20.38 5.97
N PHE A 187 -1.26 20.41 6.66
CA PHE A 187 -0.57 19.22 7.14
C PHE A 187 -0.04 19.41 8.56
N GLU A 188 -0.25 18.41 9.40
CA GLU A 188 0.20 18.41 10.79
C GLU A 188 1.24 17.31 11.04
N THR A 189 2.22 17.61 11.88
CA THR A 189 3.24 16.65 12.31
C THR A 189 2.61 15.61 13.24
N ILE A 190 2.87 14.33 12.98
CA ILE A 190 2.46 13.27 13.90
C ILE A 190 3.63 12.88 14.79
N ALA A 191 3.36 12.79 16.10
CA ALA A 191 4.35 12.26 17.03
C ALA A 191 4.59 10.78 16.71
N PRO A 192 5.86 10.34 16.61
CA PRO A 192 6.16 8.94 16.44
C PRO A 192 5.64 8.18 17.66
N THR A 193 4.62 7.34 17.45
CA THR A 193 4.23 6.36 18.46
C THR A 193 5.31 5.29 18.45
N ILE A 194 6.15 5.26 19.47
CA ILE A 194 7.28 4.33 19.53
C ILE A 194 6.74 2.90 19.72
N ALA A 195 7.10 2.01 18.81
CA ALA A 195 6.94 0.57 18.97
C ALA A 195 7.77 0.17 20.19
N MET A 196 7.08 -0.33 21.22
CA MET A 196 7.74 -0.88 22.39
C MET A 196 8.58 -2.08 21.95
N ASP A 197 9.83 -2.13 22.42
CA ASP A 197 10.73 -3.24 22.17
C ASP A 197 10.26 -4.46 23.00
N GLU A 198 9.55 -5.39 22.37
CA GLU A 198 9.13 -6.65 23.02
C GLU A 198 10.33 -7.55 23.38
N SER A 199 11.55 -7.25 22.89
CA SER A 199 12.76 -8.03 23.21
C SER A 199 13.46 -7.62 24.51
N LYS A 200 12.96 -6.59 25.22
CA LYS A 200 13.51 -6.11 26.50
C LYS A 200 12.72 -6.54 27.75
N ALA A 201 11.68 -7.35 27.60
CA ALA A 201 10.86 -7.81 28.72
C ALA A 201 11.44 -9.03 29.47
N GLU A 202 12.45 -9.72 28.92
CA GLU A 202 13.10 -10.87 29.57
C GLU A 202 14.48 -10.48 30.15
N SER A 203 14.48 -9.72 31.23
CA SER A 203 15.54 -9.74 32.27
C SER A 203 15.29 -8.62 33.28
N ARG A 204 14.44 -8.90 34.25
CA ARG A 204 14.58 -8.31 35.58
C ARG A 204 13.93 -9.24 36.58
N ASP A 205 14.76 -9.60 37.54
CA ASP A 205 14.64 -10.73 38.44
C ASP A 205 13.45 -10.65 39.38
N GLU A 206 13.07 -11.86 39.78
CA GLU A 206 12.22 -12.26 40.88
C GLU A 206 12.41 -11.38 42.13
N GLU A 207 11.33 -10.79 42.62
CA GLU A 207 11.07 -10.67 44.06
C GLU A 207 9.56 -10.53 44.28
N GLN A 208 9.04 -11.46 45.09
CA GLN A 208 7.64 -11.56 45.51
C GLN A 208 7.26 -10.37 46.40
N GLU A 209 6.04 -9.85 46.26
CA GLU A 209 5.18 -9.61 47.42
C GLU A 209 3.70 -9.56 46.99
N GLU A 210 2.88 -10.29 47.75
CA GLU A 210 1.43 -10.44 47.60
C GLU A 210 0.70 -9.13 47.92
N GLY A 211 -0.40 -8.87 47.20
CA GLY A 211 -1.32 -7.78 47.53
C GLY A 211 -2.44 -7.65 46.50
N ASP A 212 -3.54 -8.36 46.74
CA ASP A 212 -4.79 -8.32 45.97
C ASP A 212 -5.34 -6.90 45.79
N ALA A 213 -5.60 -6.51 44.54
CA ALA A 213 -6.67 -5.57 44.17
C ALA A 213 -7.03 -5.73 42.69
N GLU A 214 -8.13 -6.44 42.48
CA GLU A 214 -8.87 -6.69 41.26
C GLU A 214 -9.13 -5.42 40.43
N SER A 215 -8.60 -5.38 39.21
CA SER A 215 -8.92 -4.42 38.16
C SER A 215 -8.76 -5.10 36.81
N ALA A 216 -9.85 -5.70 36.34
CA ALA A 216 -9.93 -6.49 35.11
C ALA A 216 -9.48 -5.70 33.86
N ALA A 217 -8.36 -6.14 33.27
CA ALA A 217 -8.06 -5.93 31.86
C ALA A 217 -8.88 -6.94 31.02
N PRO A 218 -9.28 -6.61 29.77
CA PRO A 218 -10.17 -7.46 28.99
C PRO A 218 -9.46 -8.77 28.62
N ALA A 219 -10.02 -9.88 29.10
CA ALA A 219 -9.61 -11.21 28.72
C ALA A 219 -9.87 -11.42 27.22
N SER A 220 -8.83 -11.68 26.43
CA SER A 220 -9.00 -12.32 25.13
C SER A 220 -9.47 -13.76 25.38
N CYS A 221 -10.77 -14.03 25.32
CA CYS A 221 -11.26 -15.40 25.39
C CYS A 221 -10.80 -16.20 24.16
N ALA A 222 -10.68 -17.51 24.34
CA ALA A 222 -10.20 -18.42 23.30
C ALA A 222 -11.14 -18.51 22.07
N ASN A 223 -12.40 -18.09 22.19
CA ASN A 223 -13.35 -18.10 21.07
C ASN A 223 -14.43 -17.01 21.24
N PRO A 224 -14.22 -15.78 20.75
CA PRO A 224 -15.22 -14.73 20.82
C PRO A 224 -16.31 -14.94 19.76
N GLU A 225 -17.57 -14.99 20.20
CA GLU A 225 -18.73 -15.29 19.32
C GLU A 225 -19.65 -14.08 19.13
N ILE A 226 -19.42 -12.94 19.79
CA ILE A 226 -20.27 -11.76 19.64
C ILE A 226 -19.67 -10.84 18.57
N LYS A 227 -20.41 -10.60 17.48
CA LYS A 227 -19.95 -9.76 16.35
C LYS A 227 -20.38 -8.31 16.54
N GLY A 228 -19.46 -7.38 16.71
CA GLY A 228 -19.70 -5.93 16.70
C GLY A 228 -19.39 -5.30 15.34
N ASN A 229 -20.27 -4.43 14.85
CA ASN A 229 -20.04 -3.61 13.65
C ASN A 229 -20.52 -2.17 13.83
N ILE A 230 -20.05 -1.27 12.97
CA ILE A 230 -20.40 0.15 12.96
C ILE A 230 -21.11 0.45 11.63
N ASN A 231 -22.36 0.92 11.70
CA ASN A 231 -23.10 1.23 10.49
C ASN A 231 -22.65 2.56 9.86
N SER A 232 -23.18 2.90 8.69
CA SER A 232 -22.87 4.16 7.98
C SER A 232 -23.24 5.44 8.73
N LYS A 233 -24.04 5.34 9.80
CA LYS A 233 -24.42 6.45 10.69
C LYS A 233 -23.53 6.53 11.93
N GLY A 234 -22.58 5.61 12.10
CA GLY A 234 -21.71 5.53 13.27
C GLY A 234 -22.30 4.75 14.45
N ASP A 235 -23.45 4.09 14.30
CA ASP A 235 -24.02 3.30 15.39
C ASP A 235 -23.22 2.00 15.59
N LYS A 236 -22.72 1.81 16.81
CA LYS A 236 -22.08 0.57 17.25
C LYS A 236 -23.14 -0.48 17.62
N ILE A 237 -23.21 -1.56 16.87
CA ILE A 237 -24.22 -2.61 17.04
C ILE A 237 -23.52 -3.97 17.20
N TYR A 238 -23.91 -4.74 18.22
CA TYR A 238 -23.43 -6.11 18.39
C TYR A 238 -24.52 -7.15 18.08
N HIS A 239 -24.09 -8.31 17.60
CA HIS A 239 -24.91 -9.41 17.14
C HIS A 239 -24.50 -10.69 17.84
N VAL A 240 -25.49 -11.45 18.31
CA VAL A 240 -25.31 -12.71 19.03
C VAL A 240 -25.62 -13.90 18.11
N PRO A 241 -24.97 -15.07 18.30
CA PRO A 241 -25.29 -16.28 17.56
C PRO A 241 -26.79 -16.60 17.61
N GLY A 242 -27.38 -16.94 16.45
CA GLY A 242 -28.83 -17.20 16.31
C GLY A 242 -29.70 -15.95 16.09
N GLY A 243 -29.13 -14.74 16.13
CA GLY A 243 -29.85 -13.52 15.77
C GLY A 243 -30.08 -13.39 14.25
N ALA A 244 -31.17 -12.71 13.85
CA ALA A 244 -31.58 -12.57 12.44
C ALA A 244 -30.50 -11.98 11.50
N GLN A 245 -29.56 -11.22 12.07
CA GLN A 245 -28.49 -10.52 11.36
C GLN A 245 -27.13 -11.21 11.49
N TYR A 246 -27.00 -12.21 12.37
CA TYR A 246 -25.70 -12.69 12.84
C TYR A 246 -24.83 -13.28 11.73
N GLU A 247 -25.40 -14.11 10.85
CA GLU A 247 -24.66 -14.75 9.75
C GLU A 247 -24.21 -13.76 8.68
N ARG A 248 -25.00 -12.70 8.45
CA ARG A 248 -24.74 -11.69 7.41
C ARG A 248 -23.88 -10.53 7.89
N THR A 249 -23.75 -10.35 9.21
CA THR A 249 -22.90 -9.30 9.76
C THR A 249 -21.43 -9.68 9.62
N LYS A 250 -20.69 -8.81 8.93
CA LYS A 250 -19.22 -8.81 8.97
C LYS A 250 -18.77 -8.05 10.22
N ALA A 251 -18.13 -8.77 11.13
CA ALA A 251 -17.65 -8.17 12.38
C ALA A 251 -16.46 -7.23 12.13
N GLU A 252 -16.51 -6.05 12.73
CA GLU A 252 -15.39 -5.12 12.89
C GLU A 252 -14.67 -5.34 14.22
N GLN A 253 -15.40 -5.80 15.24
CA GLN A 253 -14.88 -6.19 16.54
C GLN A 253 -15.57 -7.47 17.01
N MET A 254 -14.83 -8.34 17.69
CA MET A 254 -15.37 -9.56 18.31
C MET A 254 -15.33 -9.42 19.82
N PHE A 255 -16.37 -9.86 20.52
CA PHE A 255 -16.46 -9.87 21.99
C PHE A 255 -16.71 -11.27 22.52
N CYS A 256 -16.25 -11.53 23.74
CA CYS A 256 -16.43 -12.80 24.42
C CYS A 256 -17.80 -12.89 25.07
N THR A 257 -18.33 -11.76 25.52
CA THR A 257 -19.65 -11.66 26.14
C THR A 257 -20.44 -10.46 25.63
N GLU A 258 -21.76 -10.50 25.75
CA GLU A 258 -22.60 -9.33 25.45
C GLU A 258 -22.24 -8.12 26.32
N ARG A 259 -21.92 -8.36 27.61
CA ARG A 259 -21.51 -7.32 28.57
C ARG A 259 -20.26 -6.57 28.08
N GLU A 260 -19.27 -7.28 27.56
CA GLU A 260 -18.07 -6.65 27.00
C GLU A 260 -18.40 -5.78 25.77
N ALA A 261 -19.34 -6.22 24.93
CA ALA A 261 -19.80 -5.41 23.80
C ALA A 261 -20.48 -4.12 24.29
N GLU A 262 -21.33 -4.21 25.32
CA GLU A 262 -22.00 -3.08 25.95
C GLU A 262 -21.01 -2.10 26.59
N GLU A 263 -20.02 -2.61 27.33
CA GLU A 263 -18.93 -1.81 27.93
C GLU A 263 -18.07 -1.11 26.85
N ALA A 264 -17.90 -1.74 25.68
CA ALA A 264 -17.26 -1.13 24.52
C ALA A 264 -18.15 -0.12 23.75
N GLY A 265 -19.37 0.12 24.25
CA GLY A 265 -20.33 1.07 23.71
C GLY A 265 -21.16 0.54 22.54
N PHE A 266 -21.21 -0.78 22.34
CA PHE A 266 -22.10 -1.40 21.35
C PHE A 266 -23.45 -1.69 21.98
N ARG A 267 -24.53 -1.39 21.26
CA ARG A 267 -25.88 -1.79 21.66
C ARG A 267 -26.30 -3.07 20.94
N LYS A 268 -27.18 -3.86 21.54
CA LYS A 268 -27.71 -5.07 20.91
C LYS A 268 -28.45 -4.75 19.61
N ALA A 269 -28.25 -5.58 18.58
CA ALA A 269 -29.07 -5.54 17.38
C ALA A 269 -30.55 -5.77 17.73
N GLN A 270 -31.43 -4.91 17.23
CA GLN A 270 -32.87 -5.13 17.33
C GLN A 270 -33.27 -6.31 16.42
N GLN A 271 -34.20 -7.13 16.89
CA GLN A 271 -34.73 -8.27 16.14
C GLN A 271 -35.56 -7.81 14.93
#